data_AF-A0A2H6BA06-F1
#
_entry.id   AF-A0A2H6BA06-F1
#
_cell.length_a   1.000
_cell.length_b   1.000
_cell.length_c   1.000
_cell.angle_alpha   90.00
_cell.angle_beta   90.00
_cell.angle_gamma   90.00
#
_symmetry.space_group_name_H-M   'P 1'
#
loop_
_entity.id
_entity.type
_entity.pdbx_description
1 polymer ?
#
loop_
_entity_poly.entity_id
_entity_poly.type
_entity_poly.pdbx_seq_one_letter_code
_entity_poly.pdbx_strand_id
1 'polypeptide(L)'
;MADEMEWTDAELDAAVKAYSEMVLLELAGTPYSKSEHRRRLLAGPLAGRSSGSVEYRMQNISYVMDLLGRPRISGYKPAGDVGPANEARLRRIIETSGGAPSSEALERLADVVSGSDEIIGVKAVFGPLSSHVLCFGARGTINDKSYFQVAAGAAKRATTRPYVITIGGGKNVQKGYEGRVLNVARLALVYGLTSTLITDPEEVGRLAQWPVAIALHDVWRFAGAPRLVEDLGFADRTILGGSQDGIVHPEQAMKQLWAALHGLPVERVGLPLPGNFYDSGKPRLVTARLPTIPASGAEEGARVLKQQLAVERDRRLAREVKHQNRMRYGAITCEACGFTHKDGAMFDVHHPTPLAIGKRTTLPEHLLVLCPTCHRRAHRKSASPLDPYTLHELKEWVADGRA
;
A
#
# COMPACT_ATOMS: atom_id res chain seq x y z
N MET A 1 -44.05 -9.58 4.15
CA MET A 1 -42.81 -9.18 4.84
C MET A 1 -41.83 -8.85 3.74
N ALA A 2 -41.50 -7.57 3.57
CA ALA A 2 -40.69 -7.10 2.46
C ALA A 2 -39.26 -7.61 2.64
N ASP A 3 -38.78 -8.31 1.62
CA ASP A 3 -37.43 -8.80 1.44
C ASP A 3 -36.40 -7.70 1.81
N GLU A 4 -35.61 -7.93 2.86
CA GLU A 4 -34.46 -7.08 3.19
C GLU A 4 -33.44 -7.24 2.07
N MET A 5 -33.61 -6.50 0.96
CA MET A 5 -32.66 -6.52 -0.15
C MET A 5 -31.25 -6.31 0.38
N GLU A 6 -30.39 -7.29 0.16
CA GLU A 6 -28.99 -7.26 0.57
C GLU A 6 -28.31 -5.98 0.06
N TRP A 7 -27.41 -5.39 0.85
CA TRP A 7 -26.64 -4.22 0.41
C TRP A 7 -25.68 -4.62 -0.71
N THR A 8 -25.70 -3.89 -1.81
CA THR A 8 -24.74 -4.08 -2.90
C THR A 8 -23.40 -3.41 -2.57
N ASP A 9 -22.30 -3.86 -3.18
CA ASP A 9 -21.00 -3.23 -2.99
C ASP A 9 -20.97 -1.76 -3.44
N ALA A 10 -21.78 -1.40 -4.45
CA ALA A 10 -21.93 -0.01 -4.90
C ALA A 10 -22.61 0.89 -3.85
N GLU A 11 -23.64 0.38 -3.17
CA GLU A 11 -24.29 1.09 -2.07
C GLU A 11 -23.36 1.22 -0.86
N LEU A 12 -22.60 0.16 -0.53
CA LEU A 12 -21.60 0.19 0.53
C LEU A 12 -20.48 1.19 0.23
N ASP A 13 -19.96 1.20 -1.00
CA ASP A 13 -18.95 2.16 -1.44
C ASP A 13 -19.45 3.61 -1.37
N ALA A 14 -20.69 3.88 -1.79
CA ALA A 14 -21.29 5.20 -1.67
C ALA A 14 -21.40 5.65 -0.19
N ALA A 15 -21.80 4.75 0.70
CA ALA A 15 -21.87 5.03 2.13
C ALA A 15 -20.47 5.28 2.74
N VAL A 16 -19.47 4.46 2.40
CA VAL A 16 -18.09 4.59 2.88
C VAL A 16 -17.45 5.90 2.39
N LYS A 17 -17.69 6.30 1.14
CA LYS A 17 -17.20 7.58 0.59
C LYS A 17 -17.78 8.77 1.33
N ALA A 18 -19.12 8.82 1.48
CA ALA A 18 -19.78 9.90 2.22
C ALA A 18 -19.34 9.95 3.69
N TYR A 19 -19.12 8.78 4.31
CA TYR A 19 -18.58 8.70 5.66
C TYR A 19 -17.15 9.30 5.73
N SER A 20 -16.29 8.93 4.78
CA SER A 20 -14.90 9.39 4.73
C SER A 20 -14.79 10.91 4.48
N GLU A 21 -15.64 11.47 3.61
CA GLU A 21 -15.76 12.92 3.42
C GLU A 21 -16.07 13.64 4.74
N MET A 22 -17.05 13.12 5.48
CA MET A 22 -17.43 13.69 6.78
C MET A 22 -16.31 13.55 7.83
N VAL A 23 -15.55 12.44 7.83
CA VAL A 23 -14.37 12.32 8.71
C VAL A 23 -13.32 13.37 8.37
N LEU A 24 -13.03 13.62 7.09
CA LEU A 24 -12.07 14.65 6.70
C LEU A 24 -12.51 16.06 7.16
N LEU A 25 -13.81 16.36 7.06
CA LEU A 25 -14.38 17.61 7.57
C LEU A 25 -14.25 17.71 9.10
N GLU A 26 -14.53 16.62 9.83
CA GLU A 26 -14.39 16.56 11.30
C GLU A 26 -12.94 16.75 11.74
N LEU A 27 -11.98 16.09 11.07
CA LEU A 27 -10.55 16.25 11.34
C LEU A 27 -10.05 17.67 11.01
N ALA A 28 -10.61 18.31 9.99
CA ALA A 28 -10.29 19.69 9.63
C ALA A 28 -10.96 20.73 10.55
N GLY A 29 -11.83 20.31 11.48
CA GLY A 29 -12.66 21.21 12.28
C GLY A 29 -13.70 21.99 11.47
N THR A 30 -13.95 21.58 10.23
CA THR A 30 -14.93 22.22 9.34
C THR A 30 -16.34 21.74 9.71
N PRO A 31 -17.31 22.64 9.97
CA PRO A 31 -18.68 22.25 10.25
C PRO A 31 -19.31 21.47 9.09
N TYR A 32 -20.01 20.37 9.40
CA TYR A 32 -20.73 19.56 8.41
C TYR A 32 -22.07 19.07 8.97
N SER A 33 -23.02 18.73 8.09
CA SER A 33 -24.37 18.27 8.47
C SER A 33 -24.60 16.82 8.09
N LYS A 34 -24.59 15.92 9.08
CA LYS A 34 -24.93 14.50 8.91
C LYS A 34 -26.26 14.30 8.19
N SER A 35 -27.25 15.13 8.50
CA SER A 35 -28.58 15.10 7.88
C SER A 35 -28.54 15.50 6.40
N GLU A 36 -27.68 16.43 6.01
CA GLU A 36 -27.51 16.81 4.61
C GLU A 36 -26.82 15.72 3.79
N HIS A 37 -25.73 15.14 4.29
CA HIS A 37 -25.06 14.01 3.62
C HIS A 37 -26.01 12.82 3.45
N ARG A 38 -26.82 12.51 4.46
CA ARG A 38 -27.87 11.49 4.37
C ARG A 38 -28.90 11.81 3.28
N ARG A 39 -29.39 13.06 3.21
CA ARG A 39 -30.33 13.48 2.15
C ARG A 39 -29.74 13.31 0.76
N ARG A 40 -28.45 13.67 0.57
CA ARG A 40 -27.75 13.48 -0.71
C ARG A 40 -27.64 12.01 -1.11
N LEU A 41 -27.32 11.14 -0.15
CA LEU A 41 -27.27 9.69 -0.38
C LEU A 41 -28.64 9.12 -0.79
N LEU A 42 -29.70 9.49 -0.06
CA LEU A 42 -31.07 9.03 -0.33
C LEU A 42 -31.66 9.62 -1.61
N ALA A 43 -31.22 10.80 -2.03
CA ALA A 43 -31.62 11.38 -3.32
C ALA A 43 -30.86 10.78 -4.51
N GLY A 44 -29.82 9.97 -4.26
CA GLY A 44 -28.95 9.43 -5.30
C GLY A 44 -28.70 7.93 -5.10
N PRO A 45 -27.45 7.53 -4.78
CA PRO A 45 -27.03 6.12 -4.84
C PRO A 45 -27.78 5.20 -3.88
N LEU A 46 -28.42 5.73 -2.83
CA LEU A 46 -29.16 4.97 -1.82
C LEU A 46 -30.67 5.25 -1.86
N ALA A 47 -31.23 5.61 -3.03
CA ALA A 47 -32.66 5.95 -3.17
C ALA A 47 -33.63 4.82 -2.76
N GLY A 48 -33.19 3.56 -2.82
CA GLY A 48 -33.96 2.40 -2.35
C GLY A 48 -33.88 2.14 -0.84
N ARG A 49 -33.12 2.94 -0.06
CA ARG A 49 -32.87 2.70 1.36
C ARG A 49 -33.66 3.67 2.25
N SER A 50 -33.89 3.26 3.50
CA SER A 50 -34.50 4.13 4.51
C SER A 50 -33.45 4.95 5.24
N SER A 51 -33.85 6.10 5.80
CA SER A 51 -32.97 6.93 6.64
C SER A 51 -32.35 6.17 7.82
N GLY A 52 -33.12 5.26 8.42
CA GLY A 52 -32.66 4.40 9.52
C GLY A 52 -31.64 3.36 9.06
N SER A 53 -31.83 2.76 7.88
CA SER A 53 -30.85 1.83 7.28
C SER A 53 -29.51 2.52 6.99
N VAL A 54 -29.55 3.76 6.49
CA VAL A 54 -28.34 4.57 6.26
C VAL A 54 -27.65 4.94 7.58
N GLU A 55 -28.40 5.36 8.62
CA GLU A 55 -27.83 5.63 9.95
C GLU A 55 -27.11 4.40 10.51
N TYR A 56 -27.77 3.23 10.48
CA TYR A 56 -27.20 1.99 10.96
C TYR A 56 -25.95 1.59 10.17
N ARG A 57 -25.95 1.82 8.84
CA ARG A 57 -24.76 1.59 8.01
C ARG A 57 -23.58 2.46 8.42
N MET A 58 -23.81 3.73 8.76
CA MET A 58 -22.74 4.61 9.28
C MET A 58 -22.18 4.11 10.62
N GLN A 59 -23.01 3.49 11.46
CA GLN A 59 -22.57 2.84 12.70
C GLN A 59 -21.75 1.57 12.42
N ASN A 60 -22.12 0.77 11.41
CA ASN A 60 -21.32 -0.37 10.97
C ASN A 60 -19.96 0.09 10.41
N ILE A 61 -19.93 1.17 9.64
CA ILE A 61 -18.67 1.76 9.16
C ILE A 61 -17.83 2.23 10.35
N SER A 62 -18.44 2.92 11.33
CA SER A 62 -17.75 3.36 12.55
C SER A 62 -17.11 2.20 13.31
N TYR A 63 -17.80 1.05 13.40
CA TYR A 63 -17.26 -0.18 13.99
C TYR A 63 -16.03 -0.68 13.22
N VAL A 64 -16.09 -0.74 11.89
CA VAL A 64 -14.94 -1.18 11.08
C VAL A 64 -13.78 -0.18 11.14
N MET A 65 -14.05 1.12 11.22
CA MET A 65 -13.00 2.14 11.40
C MET A 65 -12.28 1.97 12.75
N ASP A 66 -13.02 1.69 13.83
CA ASP A 66 -12.46 1.38 15.14
C ASP A 66 -11.58 0.10 15.07
N LEU A 67 -12.04 -0.95 14.38
CA LEU A 67 -11.26 -2.17 14.16
C LEU A 67 -9.95 -1.92 13.38
N LEU A 68 -9.97 -0.95 12.47
CA LEU A 68 -8.82 -0.56 11.65
C LEU A 68 -7.92 0.49 12.32
N GLY A 69 -8.26 0.97 13.52
CA GLY A 69 -7.50 2.02 14.20
C GLY A 69 -7.55 3.38 13.47
N ARG A 70 -8.59 3.63 12.67
CA ARG A 70 -8.78 4.87 11.91
C ARG A 70 -9.70 5.83 12.66
N PRO A 71 -9.54 7.16 12.50
CA PRO A 71 -10.49 8.14 13.03
C PRO A 71 -11.90 7.89 12.50
N ARG A 72 -12.88 8.02 13.38
CA ARG A 72 -14.30 7.86 13.08
C ARG A 72 -15.07 9.10 13.47
N ILE A 73 -16.25 9.27 12.89
CA ILE A 73 -17.15 10.36 13.23
C ILE A 73 -17.63 10.16 14.67
N SER A 74 -17.33 11.13 15.54
CA SER A 74 -17.73 11.11 16.95
C SER A 74 -19.25 10.90 17.11
N GLY A 75 -20.03 11.53 16.24
CA GLY A 75 -21.48 11.50 16.22
C GLY A 75 -22.13 10.24 15.65
N TYR A 76 -21.36 9.25 15.18
CA TYR A 76 -21.86 7.91 14.84
C TYR A 76 -21.26 6.91 15.82
N LYS A 77 -22.08 6.42 16.75
CA LYS A 77 -21.65 5.40 17.70
C LYS A 77 -21.42 4.07 16.95
N PRO A 78 -20.29 3.39 17.13
CA PRO A 78 -20.04 2.08 16.56
C PRO A 78 -21.17 1.10 16.87
N ALA A 79 -21.55 0.29 15.88
CA ALA A 79 -22.45 -0.84 16.09
C ALA A 79 -21.84 -1.85 17.07
N GLY A 80 -22.66 -2.61 17.79
CA GLY A 80 -22.16 -3.64 18.71
C GLY A 80 -21.60 -4.87 18.00
N ASP A 81 -22.14 -5.19 16.82
CA ASP A 81 -21.70 -6.26 15.93
C ASP A 81 -22.13 -5.91 14.49
N VAL A 82 -21.32 -6.29 13.51
CA VAL A 82 -21.56 -6.08 12.07
C VAL A 82 -21.70 -7.41 11.32
N GLY A 83 -21.32 -8.53 11.92
CA GLY A 83 -21.23 -9.85 11.29
C GLY A 83 -20.04 -9.97 10.34
N PRO A 84 -19.36 -11.13 10.29
CA PRO A 84 -18.05 -11.27 9.64
C PRO A 84 -18.07 -11.01 8.13
N ALA A 85 -19.15 -11.39 7.43
CA ALA A 85 -19.26 -11.17 5.98
C ALA A 85 -19.40 -9.67 5.62
N ASN A 86 -20.24 -8.95 6.36
CA ASN A 86 -20.43 -7.50 6.17
C ASN A 86 -19.20 -6.72 6.63
N GLU A 87 -18.56 -7.13 7.73
CA GLU A 87 -17.31 -6.54 8.18
C GLU A 87 -16.21 -6.69 7.11
N ALA A 88 -16.01 -7.90 6.58
CA ALA A 88 -15.00 -8.15 5.54
C ALA A 88 -15.24 -7.33 4.27
N ARG A 89 -16.52 -7.19 3.86
CA ARG A 89 -16.90 -6.36 2.70
C ARG A 89 -16.62 -4.88 2.98
N LEU A 90 -17.07 -4.35 4.11
CA LEU A 90 -16.82 -2.96 4.51
C LEU A 90 -15.33 -2.68 4.66
N ARG A 91 -14.57 -3.58 5.30
CA ARG A 91 -13.11 -3.48 5.45
C ARG A 91 -12.44 -3.38 4.09
N ARG A 92 -12.73 -4.30 3.18
CA ARG A 92 -12.20 -4.29 1.81
C ARG A 92 -12.51 -2.97 1.10
N ILE A 93 -13.75 -2.49 1.20
CA ILE A 93 -14.18 -1.24 0.57
C ILE A 93 -13.47 -0.04 1.23
N ILE A 94 -13.33 0.01 2.55
CA ILE A 94 -12.60 1.06 3.27
C ILE A 94 -11.13 1.10 2.84
N GLU A 95 -10.48 -0.06 2.74
CA GLU A 95 -9.08 -0.17 2.32
C GLU A 95 -8.89 0.19 0.82
N THR A 96 -9.83 -0.23 -0.03
CA THR A 96 -9.80 -0.01 -1.49
C THR A 96 -10.18 1.41 -1.87
N SER A 97 -11.25 1.96 -1.28
CA SER A 97 -11.81 3.28 -1.59
C SER A 97 -11.09 4.43 -0.86
N GLY A 98 -10.08 4.13 -0.03
CA GLY A 98 -9.28 5.15 0.66
C GLY A 98 -10.03 5.79 1.83
N GLY A 99 -10.61 4.96 2.71
CA GLY A 99 -11.26 5.43 3.93
C GLY A 99 -10.32 6.25 4.82
N ALA A 100 -10.89 6.96 5.80
CA ALA A 100 -10.21 8.03 6.53
C ALA A 100 -8.77 7.68 6.95
N PRO A 101 -7.86 8.67 6.88
CA PRO A 101 -6.43 8.46 7.12
C PRO A 101 -6.20 7.81 8.48
N SER A 102 -5.18 6.96 8.61
CA SER A 102 -4.77 6.45 9.93
C SER A 102 -4.57 7.59 10.96
N SER A 103 -4.67 7.30 12.25
CA SER A 103 -4.53 8.32 13.32
C SER A 103 -3.14 8.99 13.43
N GLU A 104 -2.19 8.59 12.58
CA GLU A 104 -0.92 9.31 12.41
C GLU A 104 -1.18 10.57 11.57
N ALA A 105 -0.65 11.70 12.02
CA ALA A 105 -0.80 12.98 11.33
C ALA A 105 -0.49 12.82 9.83
N LEU A 106 -1.45 13.17 8.97
CA LEU A 106 -1.25 13.20 7.52
C LEU A 106 0.02 14.00 7.21
N GLU A 107 1.05 13.31 6.72
CA GLU A 107 2.29 13.93 6.23
C GLU A 107 1.92 14.84 5.05
N ARG A 108 2.54 16.00 4.90
CA ARG A 108 2.42 16.76 3.65
C ARG A 108 3.41 16.18 2.64
N LEU A 109 3.14 16.35 1.34
CA LEU A 109 4.09 15.93 0.32
C LEU A 109 5.50 16.54 0.56
N ALA A 110 5.56 17.80 1.02
CA ALA A 110 6.82 18.48 1.36
C ALA A 110 7.59 17.86 2.54
N ASP A 111 6.93 17.05 3.39
CA ASP A 111 7.59 16.32 4.47
C ASP A 111 8.24 15.03 3.95
N VAL A 112 7.81 14.54 2.77
CA VAL A 112 8.28 13.31 2.12
C VAL A 112 9.33 13.59 1.05
N VAL A 113 9.09 14.62 0.23
CA VAL A 113 9.92 15.01 -0.92
C VAL A 113 10.42 16.43 -0.68
N SER A 114 11.73 16.66 -0.71
CA SER A 114 12.28 17.98 -0.39
C SER A 114 11.99 19.03 -1.48
N GLY A 115 11.84 18.59 -2.73
CA GLY A 115 11.67 19.46 -3.87
C GLY A 115 11.36 18.72 -5.19
N SER A 116 10.90 19.48 -6.19
CA SER A 116 10.58 18.94 -7.52
C SER A 116 11.78 18.32 -8.26
N ASP A 117 13.00 18.67 -7.86
CA ASP A 117 14.26 18.13 -8.35
C ASP A 117 14.47 16.67 -7.92
N GLU A 118 13.88 16.22 -6.81
CA GLU A 118 13.89 14.82 -6.40
C GLU A 118 12.85 13.95 -7.15
N ILE A 119 11.99 14.56 -7.96
CA ILE A 119 10.92 13.85 -8.70
C ILE A 119 11.39 13.49 -10.11
N ILE A 120 11.48 12.19 -10.42
CA ILE A 120 11.85 11.67 -11.75
C ILE A 120 10.84 12.07 -12.82
N GLY A 121 9.57 12.26 -12.48
CA GLY A 121 8.49 12.61 -13.39
C GLY A 121 7.15 12.00 -13.01
N VAL A 122 6.26 11.90 -14.00
CA VAL A 122 4.93 11.30 -13.86
C VAL A 122 4.80 9.99 -14.64
N LYS A 123 3.97 9.08 -14.10
CA LYS A 123 3.59 7.81 -14.74
C LYS A 123 2.08 7.66 -14.76
N ALA A 124 1.50 7.36 -15.93
CA ALA A 124 0.10 6.96 -16.01
C ALA A 124 -0.08 5.55 -15.42
N VAL A 125 -1.08 5.39 -14.56
CA VAL A 125 -1.50 4.11 -13.96
C VAL A 125 -3.01 3.97 -14.06
N PHE A 126 -3.54 2.75 -13.91
CA PHE A 126 -4.98 2.52 -14.02
C PHE A 126 -5.74 2.79 -12.71
N GLY A 127 -5.06 2.87 -11.58
CA GLY A 127 -5.63 3.13 -10.27
C GLY A 127 -4.53 3.29 -9.22
N PRO A 128 -4.89 3.45 -7.93
CA PRO A 128 -3.92 3.55 -6.86
C PRO A 128 -2.95 2.35 -6.85
N LEU A 129 -1.69 2.59 -6.53
CA LEU A 129 -0.70 1.53 -6.40
C LEU A 129 -1.10 0.57 -5.28
N SER A 130 -1.18 -0.72 -5.61
CA SER A 130 -1.58 -1.82 -4.72
C SER A 130 -0.46 -2.83 -4.43
N SER A 131 0.72 -2.63 -5.02
CA SER A 131 1.89 -3.50 -4.83
C SER A 131 3.17 -2.66 -4.79
N HIS A 132 4.25 -3.26 -4.28
CA HIS A 132 5.56 -2.64 -4.12
C HIS A 132 6.31 -2.50 -5.47
N VAL A 133 5.63 -2.52 -6.60
CA VAL A 133 6.24 -2.37 -7.93
C VAL A 133 5.52 -1.34 -8.78
N LEU A 134 6.28 -0.70 -9.66
CA LEU A 134 5.76 0.11 -10.76
C LEU A 134 6.05 -0.57 -12.09
N CYS A 135 4.98 -0.91 -12.81
CA CYS A 135 5.05 -1.72 -14.02
C CYS A 135 5.22 -0.91 -15.32
N PHE A 136 5.83 -1.56 -16.31
CA PHE A 136 6.11 -1.03 -17.64
C PHE A 136 5.77 -2.07 -18.72
N GLY A 137 5.45 -1.59 -19.92
CA GLY A 137 5.47 -2.43 -21.11
C GLY A 137 6.92 -2.82 -21.47
N ALA A 138 7.08 -3.99 -22.08
CA ALA A 138 8.34 -4.41 -22.68
C ALA A 138 8.51 -3.86 -24.10
N ARG A 139 9.76 -3.76 -24.56
CA ARG A 139 10.08 -3.46 -25.97
C ARG A 139 10.85 -4.62 -26.59
N GLY A 140 10.26 -5.24 -27.62
CA GLY A 140 10.84 -6.41 -28.26
C GLY A 140 10.64 -7.69 -27.45
N THR A 141 11.54 -8.64 -27.60
CA THR A 141 11.56 -9.94 -26.93
C THR A 141 12.44 -9.93 -25.68
N ILE A 142 12.27 -10.90 -24.78
CA ILE A 142 12.99 -10.95 -23.49
C ILE A 142 14.52 -10.98 -23.63
N ASN A 143 15.04 -11.44 -24.77
CA ASN A 143 16.47 -11.50 -25.06
C ASN A 143 17.03 -10.18 -25.61
N ASP A 144 16.16 -9.24 -25.99
CA ASP A 144 16.57 -7.94 -26.51
C ASP A 144 17.00 -7.01 -25.36
N LYS A 145 18.09 -6.27 -25.58
CA LYS A 145 18.52 -5.21 -24.63
C LYS A 145 17.43 -4.16 -24.41
N SER A 146 16.54 -3.96 -25.38
CA SER A 146 15.42 -3.03 -25.32
C SER A 146 14.33 -3.47 -24.33
N TYR A 147 14.24 -4.77 -24.01
CA TYR A 147 13.15 -5.32 -23.21
C TYR A 147 13.00 -4.64 -21.86
N PHE A 148 14.12 -4.44 -21.16
CA PHE A 148 14.18 -3.79 -19.85
C PHE A 148 14.51 -2.29 -19.92
N GLN A 149 14.64 -1.70 -21.11
CA GLN A 149 15.23 -0.37 -21.30
C GLN A 149 14.47 0.73 -20.54
N VAL A 150 13.15 0.66 -20.48
CA VAL A 150 12.32 1.65 -19.78
C VAL A 150 12.59 1.61 -18.27
N ALA A 151 12.52 0.42 -17.68
CA ALA A 151 12.75 0.24 -16.24
C ALA A 151 14.21 0.52 -15.85
N ALA A 152 15.17 0.13 -16.71
CA ALA A 152 16.58 0.47 -16.55
C ALA A 152 16.80 1.99 -16.55
N GLY A 153 16.13 2.71 -17.46
CA GLY A 153 16.16 4.18 -17.50
C GLY A 153 15.52 4.83 -16.28
N ALA A 154 14.45 4.23 -15.75
CA ALA A 154 13.84 4.66 -14.48
C ALA A 154 14.81 4.48 -13.31
N ALA A 155 15.39 3.28 -13.15
CA ALA A 155 16.37 2.99 -12.11
C ALA A 155 17.59 3.91 -12.20
N LYS A 156 18.13 4.16 -13.40
CA LYS A 156 19.28 5.06 -13.56
C LYS A 156 18.97 6.49 -13.08
N ARG A 157 17.80 7.04 -13.41
CA ARG A 157 17.39 8.39 -12.98
C ARG A 157 17.02 8.46 -11.49
N ALA A 158 16.50 7.37 -10.94
CA ALA A 158 16.14 7.28 -9.52
C ALA A 158 17.34 7.39 -8.56
N THR A 159 18.57 7.25 -9.07
CA THR A 159 19.80 7.47 -8.28
C THR A 159 19.91 8.90 -7.74
N THR A 160 19.34 9.88 -8.46
CA THR A 160 19.33 11.30 -8.05
C THR A 160 17.92 11.86 -7.85
N ARG A 161 16.91 11.30 -8.53
CA ARG A 161 15.51 11.73 -8.47
C ARG A 161 14.62 10.56 -8.07
N PRO A 162 14.61 10.14 -6.79
CA PRO A 162 14.06 8.85 -6.38
C PRO A 162 12.53 8.79 -6.40
N TYR A 163 11.81 9.92 -6.52
CA TYR A 163 10.35 9.95 -6.40
C TYR A 163 9.63 10.00 -7.74
N VAL A 164 8.53 9.28 -7.87
CA VAL A 164 7.62 9.34 -9.03
C VAL A 164 6.22 9.69 -8.57
N ILE A 165 5.52 10.52 -9.34
CA ILE A 165 4.09 10.78 -9.13
C ILE A 165 3.27 9.93 -10.10
N THR A 166 2.25 9.24 -9.60
CA THR A 166 1.32 8.47 -10.43
C THR A 166 0.01 9.21 -10.61
N ILE A 167 -0.54 9.14 -11.81
CA ILE A 167 -1.79 9.79 -12.18
C ILE A 167 -2.65 8.79 -12.93
N GLY A 168 -3.95 8.75 -12.61
CA GLY A 168 -4.88 7.89 -13.31
C GLY A 168 -5.02 8.29 -14.78
N GLY A 169 -4.62 7.40 -15.69
CA GLY A 169 -4.62 7.71 -17.12
C GLY A 169 -4.43 6.49 -18.00
N GLY A 170 -4.84 6.62 -19.27
CA GLY A 170 -4.89 5.51 -20.22
C GLY A 170 -6.31 5.04 -20.52
N LYS A 171 -6.46 4.16 -21.52
CA LYS A 171 -7.77 3.68 -21.98
C LYS A 171 -8.51 2.83 -20.94
N ASN A 172 -7.77 2.18 -20.05
CA ASN A 172 -8.28 1.23 -19.06
C ASN A 172 -8.15 1.77 -17.62
N VAL A 173 -8.05 3.09 -17.45
CA VAL A 173 -8.11 3.68 -16.12
C VAL A 173 -9.43 3.31 -15.45
N GLN A 174 -9.37 2.93 -14.18
CA GLN A 174 -10.52 2.54 -13.41
C GLN A 174 -11.44 3.75 -13.19
N LYS A 175 -12.75 3.49 -13.27
CA LYS A 175 -13.79 4.50 -13.12
C LYS A 175 -13.60 5.28 -11.81
N GLY A 176 -13.51 6.60 -11.92
CA GLY A 176 -13.36 7.52 -10.81
C GLY A 176 -11.92 8.01 -10.57
N TYR A 177 -10.92 7.41 -11.23
CA TYR A 177 -9.51 7.81 -11.11
C TYR A 177 -8.99 8.60 -12.31
N GLU A 178 -9.81 8.85 -13.31
CA GLU A 178 -9.45 9.58 -14.54
C GLU A 178 -8.86 10.95 -14.24
N GLY A 179 -7.58 11.15 -14.57
CA GLY A 179 -6.88 12.41 -14.37
C GLY A 179 -6.64 12.78 -12.91
N ARG A 180 -6.82 11.86 -11.96
CA ARG A 180 -6.51 12.09 -10.54
C ARG A 180 -5.05 11.81 -10.25
N VAL A 181 -4.43 12.63 -9.40
CA VAL A 181 -3.13 12.35 -8.82
C VAL A 181 -3.32 11.37 -7.68
N LEU A 182 -2.68 10.20 -7.78
CA LEU A 182 -3.00 9.04 -6.93
C LEU A 182 -1.95 8.81 -5.87
N ASN A 183 -0.69 8.67 -6.29
CA ASN A 183 0.41 8.35 -5.39
C ASN A 183 1.65 9.20 -5.66
N VAL A 184 2.47 9.36 -4.63
CA VAL A 184 3.91 9.56 -4.75
C VAL A 184 4.58 8.27 -4.30
N ALA A 185 5.58 7.79 -5.04
CA ALA A 185 6.29 6.57 -4.69
C ALA A 185 7.80 6.77 -4.79
N ARG A 186 8.54 6.20 -3.84
CA ARG A 186 9.99 6.17 -3.85
C ARG A 186 10.46 4.91 -4.57
N LEU A 187 11.14 5.09 -5.70
CA LEU A 187 11.69 4.01 -6.51
C LEU A 187 12.87 3.37 -5.79
N ALA A 188 12.94 2.05 -5.84
CA ALA A 188 14.18 1.31 -5.64
C ALA A 188 15.01 1.34 -6.95
N LEU A 189 16.24 0.82 -6.89
CA LEU A 189 17.12 0.68 -8.05
C LEU A 189 17.15 -0.75 -8.59
N VAL A 190 16.26 -1.61 -8.08
CA VAL A 190 16.08 -2.99 -8.54
C VAL A 190 14.90 -3.06 -9.51
N TYR A 191 15.16 -3.53 -10.73
CA TYR A 191 14.18 -3.65 -11.80
C TYR A 191 14.32 -4.98 -12.52
N GLY A 192 13.27 -5.44 -13.19
CA GLY A 192 13.30 -6.78 -13.75
C GLY A 192 11.96 -7.29 -14.23
N LEU A 193 11.85 -8.61 -14.31
CA LEU A 193 10.56 -9.24 -14.59
C LEU A 193 9.60 -8.99 -13.44
N THR A 194 8.37 -8.58 -13.76
CA THR A 194 7.30 -8.36 -12.77
C THR A 194 7.06 -9.60 -11.92
N SER A 195 7.08 -10.78 -12.55
CA SER A 195 6.94 -12.08 -11.88
C SER A 195 8.10 -12.46 -10.96
N THR A 196 9.28 -11.85 -11.12
CA THR A 196 10.41 -12.05 -10.18
C THR A 196 10.32 -11.11 -8.99
N LEU A 197 9.75 -9.91 -9.18
CA LEU A 197 9.63 -8.92 -8.12
C LEU A 197 8.45 -9.20 -7.20
N ILE A 198 7.38 -9.82 -7.69
CA ILE A 198 6.17 -10.08 -6.91
C ILE A 198 6.12 -11.55 -6.46
N THR A 199 5.89 -11.77 -5.17
CA THR A 199 5.80 -13.13 -4.59
C THR A 199 4.36 -13.66 -4.51
N ASP A 200 3.35 -12.80 -4.61
CA ASP A 200 1.94 -13.19 -4.58
C ASP A 200 1.46 -13.66 -5.96
N PRO A 201 1.06 -14.93 -6.13
CA PRO A 201 0.61 -15.47 -7.42
C PRO A 201 -0.62 -14.77 -8.01
N GLU A 202 -1.56 -14.31 -7.17
CA GLU A 202 -2.76 -13.60 -7.66
C GLU A 202 -2.36 -12.25 -8.27
N GLU A 203 -1.46 -11.55 -7.59
CA GLU A 203 -0.94 -10.26 -8.03
C GLU A 203 -0.07 -10.38 -9.29
N VAL A 204 0.73 -11.46 -9.39
CA VAL A 204 1.46 -11.81 -10.63
C VAL A 204 0.48 -12.00 -11.80
N GLY A 205 -0.63 -12.72 -11.59
CA GLY A 205 -1.67 -12.91 -12.60
C GLY A 205 -2.29 -11.59 -13.03
N ARG A 206 -2.63 -10.71 -12.06
CA ARG A 206 -3.23 -9.40 -12.33
C ARG A 206 -2.30 -8.46 -13.12
N LEU A 207 -0.99 -8.54 -12.87
CA LEU A 207 0.02 -7.68 -13.50
C LEU A 207 0.72 -8.32 -14.69
N ALA A 208 0.32 -9.53 -15.10
CA ALA A 208 0.96 -10.29 -16.19
C ALA A 208 1.05 -9.53 -17.53
N GLN A 209 0.13 -8.60 -17.79
CA GLN A 209 0.15 -7.76 -19.00
C GLN A 209 1.34 -6.79 -19.06
N TRP A 210 1.97 -6.48 -17.93
CA TRP A 210 3.18 -5.66 -17.85
C TRP A 210 4.34 -6.51 -17.35
N PRO A 211 5.13 -7.10 -18.27
CA PRO A 211 6.11 -8.11 -17.91
C PRO A 211 7.36 -7.55 -17.22
N VAL A 212 7.54 -6.22 -17.22
CA VAL A 212 8.70 -5.55 -16.63
C VAL A 212 8.25 -4.57 -15.56
N ALA A 213 8.97 -4.51 -14.44
CA ALA A 213 8.70 -3.56 -13.37
C ALA A 213 9.97 -3.08 -12.67
N ILE A 214 9.82 -2.02 -11.87
CA ILE A 214 10.81 -1.54 -10.90
C ILE A 214 10.19 -1.61 -9.50
N ALA A 215 10.97 -2.02 -8.51
CA ALA A 215 10.50 -2.06 -7.13
C ALA A 215 10.37 -0.66 -6.51
N LEU A 216 9.56 -0.56 -5.47
CA LEU A 216 9.23 0.65 -4.73
C LEU A 216 9.58 0.43 -3.25
N HIS A 217 10.36 1.34 -2.66
CA HIS A 217 10.67 1.29 -1.22
C HIS A 217 9.48 1.69 -0.36
N ASP A 218 8.83 2.77 -0.79
CA ASP A 218 7.78 3.46 -0.06
C ASP A 218 6.75 4.02 -1.04
N VAL A 219 5.48 3.99 -0.66
CA VAL A 219 4.38 4.55 -1.44
C VAL A 219 3.52 5.37 -0.50
N TRP A 220 3.12 6.56 -0.95
CA TRP A 220 2.13 7.38 -0.29
C TRP A 220 0.97 7.67 -1.25
N ARG A 221 -0.23 7.82 -0.71
CA ARG A 221 -1.46 8.14 -1.43
C ARG A 221 -1.84 9.58 -1.13
N PHE A 222 -2.20 10.36 -2.15
CA PHE A 222 -2.74 11.70 -1.92
C PHE A 222 -4.14 11.60 -1.32
N ALA A 223 -4.38 12.27 -0.19
CA ALA A 223 -5.72 12.27 0.40
C ALA A 223 -6.72 12.94 -0.56
N GLY A 224 -7.86 12.29 -0.79
CA GLY A 224 -8.90 12.76 -1.72
C GLY A 224 -8.55 12.62 -3.22
N ALA A 225 -7.31 12.23 -3.58
CA ALA A 225 -6.85 12.02 -4.95
C ALA A 225 -7.24 13.19 -5.90
N PRO A 226 -6.60 14.38 -5.77
CA PRO A 226 -7.02 15.59 -6.47
C PRO A 226 -6.98 15.43 -7.99
N ARG A 227 -7.94 16.03 -8.68
CA ARG A 227 -8.02 16.04 -10.14
C ARG A 227 -7.08 17.07 -10.73
N LEU A 228 -6.30 16.64 -11.72
CA LEU A 228 -5.27 17.45 -12.36
C LEU A 228 -5.82 18.77 -12.94
N VAL A 229 -6.96 18.73 -13.62
CA VAL A 229 -7.54 19.90 -14.28
C VAL A 229 -8.37 20.71 -13.27
N GLU A 230 -9.36 20.07 -12.66
CA GLU A 230 -10.38 20.74 -11.86
C GLU A 230 -9.86 21.24 -10.51
N ASP A 231 -8.96 20.49 -9.87
CA ASP A 231 -8.51 20.78 -8.51
C ASP A 231 -7.09 21.39 -8.50
N LEU A 232 -6.23 21.06 -9.47
CA LEU A 232 -4.84 21.54 -9.56
C LEU A 232 -4.58 22.59 -10.66
N GLY A 233 -5.60 22.95 -11.45
CA GLY A 233 -5.53 24.06 -12.40
C GLY A 233 -4.71 23.81 -13.67
N PHE A 234 -4.52 22.55 -14.09
CA PHE A 234 -3.94 22.25 -15.40
C PHE A 234 -4.95 22.50 -16.52
N ALA A 235 -4.49 22.96 -17.67
CA ALA A 235 -5.36 23.17 -18.83
C ALA A 235 -5.96 21.86 -19.38
N ASP A 236 -5.16 20.78 -19.33
CA ASP A 236 -5.53 19.46 -19.81
C ASP A 236 -4.66 18.37 -19.16
N ARG A 237 -4.71 17.15 -19.71
CA ARG A 237 -3.96 15.98 -19.23
C ARG A 237 -2.68 15.71 -20.03
N THR A 238 -2.19 16.68 -20.82
CA THR A 238 -1.01 16.50 -21.70
C THR A 238 0.28 16.24 -20.93
N ILE A 239 0.34 16.57 -19.63
CA ILE A 239 1.43 16.15 -18.74
C ILE A 239 1.67 14.63 -18.79
N LEU A 240 0.64 13.85 -19.14
CA LEU A 240 0.69 12.39 -19.30
C LEU A 240 1.09 11.92 -20.70
N GLY A 241 1.39 12.81 -21.64
CA GLY A 241 1.84 12.44 -22.98
C GLY A 241 3.07 11.54 -22.93
N GLY A 242 2.96 10.30 -23.43
CA GLY A 242 4.04 9.30 -23.38
C GLY A 242 4.25 8.62 -22.01
N SER A 243 3.48 9.00 -20.98
CA SER A 243 3.61 8.43 -19.62
C SER A 243 2.97 7.04 -19.45
N GLN A 244 2.32 6.52 -20.50
CA GLN A 244 1.78 5.15 -20.52
C GLN A 244 2.92 4.14 -20.66
N ASP A 245 3.90 4.44 -21.52
CA ASP A 245 5.01 3.55 -21.85
C ASP A 245 6.24 3.72 -20.93
N GLY A 246 6.28 4.77 -20.12
CA GLY A 246 7.41 5.08 -19.23
C GLY A 246 7.16 6.28 -18.32
N ILE A 247 8.20 6.73 -17.61
CA ILE A 247 8.13 7.92 -16.75
C ILE A 247 8.59 9.15 -17.52
N VAL A 248 7.72 10.15 -17.66
CA VAL A 248 7.99 11.40 -18.40
C VAL A 248 8.22 12.58 -17.46
N HIS A 249 9.09 13.50 -17.86
CA HIS A 249 9.48 14.66 -17.04
C HIS A 249 9.30 15.97 -17.82
N PRO A 250 8.05 16.44 -18.04
CA PRO A 250 7.79 17.73 -18.67
C PRO A 250 8.15 18.86 -17.69
N GLU A 251 9.34 19.45 -17.82
CA GLU A 251 9.95 20.32 -16.79
C GLU A 251 9.01 21.45 -16.29
N GLN A 252 8.39 22.20 -17.20
CA GLN A 252 7.48 23.28 -16.82
C GLN A 252 6.24 22.79 -16.08
N ALA A 253 5.65 21.69 -16.57
CA ALA A 253 4.48 21.08 -15.95
C ALA A 253 4.85 20.44 -14.59
N MET A 254 6.08 19.95 -14.41
CA MET A 254 6.55 19.43 -13.11
C MET A 254 6.69 20.54 -12.06
N LYS A 255 7.15 21.74 -12.44
CA LYS A 255 7.20 22.91 -11.55
C LYS A 255 5.78 23.32 -11.10
N GLN A 256 4.84 23.39 -12.04
CA GLN A 256 3.43 23.65 -11.73
C GLN A 256 2.83 22.56 -10.82
N LEU A 257 3.09 21.30 -11.13
CA LEU A 257 2.59 20.16 -10.36
C LEU A 257 3.10 20.20 -8.92
N TRP A 258 4.39 20.48 -8.74
CA TRP A 258 4.98 20.63 -7.40
C TRP A 258 4.36 21.78 -6.62
N ALA A 259 4.21 22.95 -7.25
CA ALA A 259 3.59 24.11 -6.62
C ALA A 259 2.16 23.79 -6.12
N ALA A 260 1.40 23.01 -6.89
CA ALA A 260 0.05 22.59 -6.51
C ALA A 260 -0.01 21.48 -5.45
N LEU A 261 0.97 20.56 -5.44
CA LEU A 261 0.91 19.36 -4.61
C LEU A 261 1.69 19.42 -3.28
N HIS A 262 2.76 20.22 -3.18
CA HIS A 262 3.71 20.14 -2.05
C HIS A 262 3.06 20.31 -0.67
N GLY A 263 2.01 21.13 -0.56
CA GLY A 263 1.27 21.35 0.69
C GLY A 263 0.15 20.34 0.95
N LEU A 264 -0.14 19.44 0.01
CA LEU A 264 -1.26 18.52 0.13
C LEU A 264 -0.92 17.32 1.04
N PRO A 265 -1.92 16.84 1.80
CA PRO A 265 -1.76 15.67 2.65
C PRO A 265 -1.56 14.38 1.84
N VAL A 266 -0.64 13.55 2.32
CA VAL A 266 -0.35 12.22 1.83
C VAL A 266 -0.40 11.21 2.99
N GLU A 267 -0.90 10.02 2.69
CA GLU A 267 -0.97 8.89 3.63
C GLU A 267 -0.02 7.80 3.14
N ARG A 268 0.88 7.32 4.01
CA ARG A 268 1.77 6.22 3.64
C ARG A 268 0.98 4.92 3.48
N VAL A 269 1.27 4.18 2.41
CA VAL A 269 0.59 2.92 2.05
C VAL A 269 1.49 1.75 2.42
N GLY A 270 0.92 0.80 3.15
CA GLY A 270 1.54 -0.45 3.55
C GLY A 270 1.75 -1.47 2.46
N LEU A 271 2.77 -1.26 1.62
CA LEU A 271 3.15 -2.20 0.57
C LEU A 271 4.47 -2.88 0.96
N PRO A 272 4.43 -4.04 1.64
CA PRO A 272 5.65 -4.73 2.05
C PRO A 272 6.45 -5.17 0.82
N LEU A 273 7.75 -4.90 0.87
CA LEU A 273 8.73 -5.46 -0.05
C LEU A 273 8.81 -6.99 0.14
N PRO A 274 9.10 -7.74 -0.93
CA PRO A 274 9.20 -9.18 -0.89
C PRO A 274 10.37 -9.58 0.01
N GLY A 275 10.29 -10.77 0.62
CA GLY A 275 11.36 -11.28 1.48
C GLY A 275 12.72 -11.21 0.77
N ASN A 276 13.76 -10.88 1.52
CA ASN A 276 15.14 -10.85 1.02
C ASN A 276 15.43 -9.79 -0.06
N PHE A 277 14.56 -8.78 -0.19
CA PHE A 277 14.79 -7.67 -1.11
C PHE A 277 15.96 -6.78 -0.67
N TYR A 278 17.03 -6.76 -1.46
CA TYR A 278 18.19 -5.89 -1.25
C TYR A 278 18.43 -4.94 -2.43
N ASP A 279 18.21 -3.66 -2.19
CA ASP A 279 18.65 -2.61 -3.10
C ASP A 279 20.09 -2.20 -2.75
N SER A 280 21.05 -2.33 -3.66
CA SER A 280 22.46 -2.00 -3.42
C SER A 280 22.79 -0.51 -3.58
N GLY A 281 21.81 0.34 -3.86
CA GLY A 281 22.06 1.73 -4.24
C GLY A 281 22.61 1.88 -5.67
N LYS A 282 22.64 0.78 -6.44
CA LYS A 282 23.06 0.77 -7.85
C LYS A 282 21.98 0.10 -8.71
N PRO A 283 21.65 0.64 -9.90
CA PRO A 283 20.71 0.01 -10.81
C PRO A 283 21.06 -1.46 -11.07
N ARG A 284 20.13 -2.37 -10.79
CA ARG A 284 20.32 -3.82 -10.89
C ARG A 284 19.14 -4.48 -11.58
N LEU A 285 19.43 -5.19 -12.67
CA LEU A 285 18.47 -6.06 -13.36
C LEU A 285 18.31 -7.39 -12.63
N VAL A 286 17.07 -7.86 -12.47
CA VAL A 286 16.73 -9.16 -11.90
C VAL A 286 15.77 -9.93 -12.80
N THR A 287 16.09 -11.18 -13.11
CA THR A 287 15.28 -12.02 -14.02
C THR A 287 14.96 -13.40 -13.46
N ALA A 288 15.74 -13.87 -12.47
CA ALA A 288 15.55 -15.20 -11.88
C ALA A 288 15.37 -15.15 -10.36
N ARG A 289 16.19 -14.35 -9.67
CA ARG A 289 16.17 -14.25 -8.22
C ARG A 289 16.30 -12.79 -7.78
N LEU A 290 15.64 -12.48 -6.67
CA LEU A 290 15.81 -11.22 -5.99
C LEU A 290 17.26 -11.06 -5.51
N PRO A 291 17.76 -9.82 -5.48
CA PRO A 291 19.07 -9.53 -4.95
C PRO A 291 19.01 -9.74 -3.43
N THR A 292 19.90 -10.57 -2.90
CA THR A 292 20.04 -10.77 -1.45
C THR A 292 21.32 -10.11 -0.94
N ILE A 293 21.35 -9.81 0.37
CA ILE A 293 22.57 -9.33 1.03
C ILE A 293 23.55 -10.51 1.11
N PRO A 294 24.82 -10.34 0.71
CA PRO A 294 25.82 -11.40 0.82
C PRO A 294 25.89 -11.98 2.24
N ALA A 295 25.86 -13.32 2.32
CA ALA A 295 25.73 -14.06 3.57
C ALA A 295 26.91 -13.94 4.54
N SER A 296 28.08 -13.50 4.07
CA SER A 296 29.31 -13.50 4.86
C SER A 296 30.23 -12.32 4.51
N GLY A 297 30.87 -11.75 5.54
CA GLY A 297 32.10 -10.97 5.39
C GLY A 297 31.99 -9.52 4.92
N ALA A 298 30.81 -8.99 4.62
CA ALA A 298 30.64 -7.56 4.29
C ALA A 298 30.20 -6.75 5.52
N GLU A 299 30.90 -5.65 5.82
CA GLU A 299 30.56 -4.69 6.88
C GLU A 299 29.08 -4.22 6.80
N GLU A 300 28.60 -4.07 5.56
CA GLU A 300 27.21 -3.72 5.27
C GLU A 300 26.20 -4.79 5.74
N GLY A 301 26.49 -6.07 5.54
CA GLY A 301 25.60 -7.15 6.01
C GLY A 301 25.52 -7.20 7.53
N ALA A 302 26.65 -7.02 8.23
CA ALA A 302 26.66 -6.93 9.69
C ALA A 302 25.85 -5.72 10.20
N ARG A 303 25.96 -4.56 9.52
CA ARG A 303 25.19 -3.36 9.84
C ARG A 303 23.68 -3.59 9.66
N VAL A 304 23.26 -4.17 8.53
CA VAL A 304 21.84 -4.44 8.27
C VAL A 304 21.27 -5.45 9.25
N LEU A 305 21.99 -6.53 9.55
CA LEU A 305 21.56 -7.52 10.55
C LEU A 305 21.37 -6.91 11.93
N LYS A 306 22.31 -6.04 12.36
CA LYS A 306 22.19 -5.32 13.63
C LYS A 306 20.95 -4.43 13.66
N GLN A 307 20.65 -3.72 12.57
CA GLN A 307 19.46 -2.88 12.47
C GLN A 307 18.17 -3.72 12.48
N GLN A 308 18.12 -4.83 11.74
CA GLN A 308 16.96 -5.74 11.72
C GLN A 308 16.68 -6.31 13.12
N LEU A 309 17.71 -6.82 13.79
CA LEU A 309 17.57 -7.34 15.16
C LEU A 309 17.12 -6.25 16.14
N ALA A 310 17.54 -5.00 15.95
CA ALA A 310 17.07 -3.89 16.78
C ALA A 310 15.57 -3.62 16.57
N VAL A 311 15.09 -3.68 15.33
CA VAL A 311 13.67 -3.52 14.96
C VAL A 311 12.82 -4.68 15.52
N GLU A 312 13.25 -5.92 15.33
CA GLU A 312 12.56 -7.12 15.88
C GLU A 312 12.47 -7.09 17.42
N ARG A 313 13.46 -6.47 18.08
CA ARG A 313 13.52 -6.32 19.54
C ARG A 313 12.89 -5.04 20.07
N ASP A 314 12.42 -4.14 19.20
CA ASP A 314 11.75 -2.91 19.62
C ASP A 314 10.43 -3.27 20.31
N ARG A 315 10.36 -3.01 21.62
CA ARG A 315 9.20 -3.36 22.45
C ARG A 315 7.94 -2.60 22.06
N ARG A 316 8.07 -1.37 21.54
CA ARG A 316 6.93 -0.53 21.17
C ARG A 316 6.35 -1.02 19.85
N LEU A 317 7.21 -1.23 18.86
CA LEU A 317 6.82 -1.79 17.56
C LEU A 317 6.27 -3.22 17.71
N ALA A 318 6.92 -4.07 18.49
CA ALA A 318 6.47 -5.44 18.68
C ALA A 318 5.10 -5.53 19.39
N ARG A 319 4.79 -4.60 20.29
CA ARG A 319 3.46 -4.50 20.90
C ARG A 319 2.42 -4.11 19.86
N GLU A 320 2.74 -3.14 19.01
CA GLU A 320 1.84 -2.67 17.95
C GLU A 320 1.55 -3.77 16.92
N VAL A 321 2.57 -4.44 16.40
CA VAL A 321 2.41 -5.57 15.47
C VAL A 321 1.53 -6.67 16.05
N LYS A 322 1.78 -7.05 17.32
CA LYS A 322 0.97 -8.06 18.01
C LYS A 322 -0.46 -7.59 18.27
N HIS A 323 -0.65 -6.31 18.52
CA HIS A 323 -1.98 -5.71 18.66
C HIS A 323 -2.75 -5.80 17.34
N GLN A 324 -2.15 -5.34 16.23
CA GLN A 324 -2.75 -5.43 14.90
C GLN A 324 -3.04 -6.87 14.48
N ASN A 325 -2.11 -7.80 14.73
CA ASN A 325 -2.32 -9.22 14.50
C ASN A 325 -3.53 -9.77 15.28
N ARG A 326 -3.66 -9.41 16.57
CA ARG A 326 -4.83 -9.79 17.39
C ARG A 326 -6.11 -9.19 16.84
N MET A 327 -6.10 -7.92 16.41
CA MET A 327 -7.26 -7.27 15.80
C MET A 327 -7.66 -7.95 14.48
N ARG A 328 -6.70 -8.45 13.72
CA ARG A 328 -6.93 -9.15 12.45
C ARG A 328 -7.50 -10.57 12.62
N TYR A 329 -7.04 -11.31 13.63
CA TYR A 329 -7.37 -12.74 13.79
C TYR A 329 -8.23 -13.06 15.02
N GLY A 330 -8.63 -12.06 15.81
CA GLY A 330 -9.38 -12.22 17.07
C GLY A 330 -8.55 -12.72 18.26
N ALA A 331 -7.41 -13.37 17.99
CA ALA A 331 -6.39 -13.78 18.96
C ALA A 331 -5.00 -13.57 18.36
N ILE A 332 -3.96 -13.56 19.19
CA ILE A 332 -2.60 -13.55 18.64
C ILE A 332 -2.35 -14.88 17.92
N THR A 333 -1.99 -14.78 16.65
CA THR A 333 -2.02 -15.89 15.68
C THR A 333 -0.76 -15.89 14.86
N CYS A 334 -0.13 -17.05 14.73
CA CYS A 334 1.00 -17.27 13.83
C CYS A 334 0.53 -17.13 12.38
N GLU A 335 1.08 -16.18 11.64
CA GLU A 335 0.66 -15.90 10.26
C GLU A 335 1.05 -17.00 9.27
N ALA A 336 2.02 -17.85 9.63
CA ALA A 336 2.45 -18.98 8.82
C ALA A 336 1.59 -20.23 9.03
N CYS A 337 1.30 -20.63 10.27
CA CYS A 337 0.64 -21.91 10.57
C CYS A 337 -0.70 -21.80 11.29
N GLY A 338 -1.21 -20.59 11.55
CA GLY A 338 -2.48 -20.36 12.22
C GLY A 338 -2.51 -20.72 13.71
N PHE A 339 -1.38 -21.09 14.32
CA PHE A 339 -1.32 -21.41 15.75
C PHE A 339 -1.69 -20.19 16.60
N THR A 340 -2.60 -20.36 17.55
CA THR A 340 -3.06 -19.31 18.47
C THR A 340 -2.77 -19.66 19.92
N HIS A 341 -2.47 -18.66 20.75
CA HIS A 341 -2.28 -18.86 22.19
C HIS A 341 -2.53 -17.55 22.96
N LYS A 342 -3.04 -17.63 24.19
CA LYS A 342 -3.36 -16.44 25.01
C LYS A 342 -2.13 -15.65 25.45
N ASP A 343 -1.03 -16.35 25.69
CA ASP A 343 0.26 -15.74 26.04
C ASP A 343 0.96 -15.24 24.78
N GLY A 344 0.87 -13.92 24.57
CA GLY A 344 1.52 -13.27 23.43
C GLY A 344 3.05 -13.23 23.52
N ALA A 345 3.65 -13.53 24.68
CA ALA A 345 5.10 -13.65 24.81
C ALA A 345 5.65 -14.89 24.09
N MET A 346 4.81 -15.88 23.80
CA MET A 346 5.20 -17.05 23.02
C MET A 346 5.44 -16.75 21.53
N PHE A 347 5.03 -15.59 21.04
CA PHE A 347 5.17 -15.22 19.65
C PHE A 347 6.29 -14.22 19.46
N ASP A 348 7.04 -14.37 18.38
CA ASP A 348 8.07 -13.44 17.97
C ASP A 348 7.54 -12.55 16.84
N VAL A 349 7.94 -11.28 16.89
CA VAL A 349 7.77 -10.36 15.77
C VAL A 349 8.98 -10.53 14.87
N HIS A 350 8.73 -11.00 13.66
CA HIS A 350 9.73 -11.40 12.71
C HIS A 350 9.77 -10.42 11.54
N HIS A 351 10.97 -10.02 11.12
CA HIS A 351 11.15 -9.25 9.90
C HIS A 351 11.39 -10.23 8.72
N PRO A 352 10.37 -10.51 7.87
CA PRO A 352 10.51 -11.46 6.75
C PRO A 352 11.45 -10.95 5.66
N THR A 353 11.70 -9.65 5.64
CA THR A 353 12.52 -8.97 4.63
C THR A 353 13.62 -8.19 5.33
N PRO A 354 14.92 -8.39 4.99
CA PRO A 354 15.99 -7.53 5.47
C PRO A 354 15.70 -6.05 5.18
N LEU A 355 16.24 -5.16 6.01
CA LEU A 355 16.13 -3.73 5.73
C LEU A 355 16.84 -3.43 4.40
N ALA A 356 16.12 -2.78 3.47
CA ALA A 356 16.70 -2.24 2.25
C ALA A 356 17.82 -1.24 2.56
N ILE A 357 18.76 -0.99 1.63
CA ILE A 357 19.73 0.10 1.82
C ILE A 357 19.00 1.43 1.92
N GLY A 358 19.30 2.15 3.00
CA GLY A 358 18.94 3.54 3.20
C GLY A 358 17.98 3.75 4.37
N LYS A 359 17.50 4.99 4.51
CA LYS A 359 16.43 5.31 5.45
C LYS A 359 15.13 4.73 4.91
N ARG A 360 14.61 3.70 5.58
CA ARG A 360 13.23 3.21 5.47
C ARG A 360 12.64 3.20 6.87
N THR A 361 11.41 3.64 7.01
CA THR A 361 10.67 3.51 8.27
C THR A 361 9.96 2.16 8.28
N THR A 362 10.34 1.27 9.20
CA THR A 362 9.64 -0.02 9.38
C THR A 362 8.25 0.23 9.97
N LEU A 363 7.22 -0.29 9.29
CA LEU A 363 5.84 -0.24 9.72
C LEU A 363 5.45 -1.59 10.33
N PRO A 364 4.44 -1.64 11.20
CA PRO A 364 3.95 -2.89 11.77
C PRO A 364 3.58 -3.94 10.71
N GLU A 365 3.00 -3.52 9.59
CA GLU A 365 2.61 -4.38 8.46
C GLU A 365 3.79 -4.94 7.64
N HIS A 366 5.01 -4.45 7.86
CA HIS A 366 6.23 -5.05 7.29
C HIS A 366 6.73 -6.25 8.10
N LEU A 367 6.10 -6.54 9.24
CA LEU A 367 6.52 -7.56 10.20
C LEU A 367 5.46 -8.65 10.28
N LEU A 368 5.90 -9.85 10.66
CA LEU A 368 5.04 -11.01 10.84
C LEU A 368 5.02 -11.42 12.31
N VAL A 369 3.88 -11.89 12.78
CA VAL A 369 3.80 -12.63 14.04
C VAL A 369 3.99 -14.12 13.78
N LEU A 370 5.05 -14.71 14.33
CA LEU A 370 5.37 -16.14 14.18
C LEU A 370 5.44 -16.84 15.53
N CYS A 371 5.01 -18.11 15.58
CA CYS A 371 5.25 -18.98 16.73
C CYS A 371 6.73 -19.43 16.78
N PRO A 372 7.23 -19.97 17.91
CA PRO A 372 8.65 -20.31 18.07
C PRO A 372 9.15 -21.30 17.02
N THR A 373 8.28 -22.23 16.57
CA THR A 373 8.61 -23.23 15.56
C THR A 373 8.73 -22.62 14.17
N CYS A 374 7.76 -21.79 13.75
CA CYS A 374 7.80 -21.12 12.45
C CYS A 374 8.89 -20.05 12.41
N HIS A 375 9.10 -19.30 13.50
CA HIS A 375 10.18 -18.33 13.61
C HIS A 375 11.55 -19.01 13.52
N ARG A 376 11.76 -20.12 14.23
CA ARG A 376 13.00 -20.91 14.08
C ARG A 376 13.15 -21.44 12.66
N ARG A 377 12.07 -21.92 12.02
CA ARG A 377 12.14 -22.41 10.64
C ARG A 377 12.53 -21.31 9.66
N ALA A 378 12.02 -20.10 9.85
CA ALA A 378 12.33 -18.96 8.99
C ALA A 378 13.84 -18.77 8.83
N HIS A 379 14.59 -18.98 9.92
CA HIS A 379 16.05 -18.86 9.94
C HIS A 379 16.81 -20.21 9.79
N ARG A 380 16.11 -21.35 9.74
CA ARG A 380 16.74 -22.68 9.72
C ARG A 380 17.00 -23.12 8.28
N LYS A 381 18.29 -23.27 7.94
CA LYS A 381 18.83 -23.56 6.59
C LYS A 381 18.83 -22.37 5.62
N SER A 382 18.59 -21.15 6.09
CA SER A 382 18.92 -19.98 5.26
C SER A 382 20.44 -19.92 5.06
N ALA A 383 20.88 -19.55 3.86
CA ALA A 383 22.30 -19.37 3.58
C ALA A 383 22.89 -18.21 4.41
N SER A 384 22.02 -17.31 4.89
CA SER A 384 22.33 -16.13 5.69
C SER A 384 21.22 -15.84 6.71
N PRO A 385 21.52 -15.27 7.89
CA PRO A 385 20.51 -14.65 8.76
C PRO A 385 19.71 -13.52 8.09
N LEU A 386 20.21 -12.98 6.96
CA LEU A 386 19.56 -11.97 6.12
C LEU A 386 18.83 -12.59 4.92
N ASP A 387 18.57 -13.89 4.96
CA ASP A 387 17.84 -14.60 3.91
C ASP A 387 16.78 -15.54 4.52
N PRO A 388 15.91 -15.09 5.45
CA PRO A 388 14.89 -15.95 6.02
C PRO A 388 13.88 -16.44 4.97
N TYR A 389 13.19 -17.53 5.27
CA TYR A 389 12.05 -17.98 4.47
C TYR A 389 10.96 -16.91 4.46
N THR A 390 10.40 -16.66 3.28
CA THR A 390 9.21 -15.84 3.09
C THR A 390 7.99 -16.45 3.79
N LEU A 391 6.95 -15.63 4.00
CA LEU A 391 5.68 -16.14 4.52
C LEU A 391 5.08 -17.24 3.62
N HIS A 392 5.26 -17.13 2.30
CA HIS A 392 4.78 -18.13 1.35
C HIS A 392 5.51 -19.46 1.52
N GLU A 393 6.85 -19.45 1.53
CA GLU A 393 7.65 -20.66 1.73
C GLU A 393 7.40 -21.29 3.11
N LEU A 394 7.14 -20.47 4.14
CA LEU A 394 6.74 -20.98 5.46
C LEU A 394 5.36 -21.65 5.42
N LYS A 395 4.41 -21.11 4.67
CA LYS A 395 3.07 -21.70 4.49
C LYS A 395 3.14 -22.99 3.69
N GLU A 396 3.94 -23.04 2.62
CA GLU A 396 4.21 -24.26 1.86
C GLU A 396 4.85 -25.33 2.74
N TRP A 397 5.89 -24.98 3.50
CA TRP A 397 6.52 -25.90 4.45
C TRP A 397 5.53 -26.44 5.50
N VAL A 398 4.60 -25.60 5.98
CA VAL A 398 3.54 -26.05 6.89
C VAL A 398 2.55 -26.97 6.19
N ALA A 399 2.17 -26.67 4.95
CA ALA A 399 1.27 -27.50 4.13
C ALA A 399 1.88 -28.88 3.83
N ASP A 400 3.21 -28.94 3.63
CA ASP A 400 3.97 -30.17 3.40
C ASP A 400 4.24 -30.97 4.70
N GLY A 401 3.47 -30.72 5.77
CA GLY A 401 3.59 -31.45 7.03
C GLY A 401 4.86 -31.13 7.82
N ARG A 402 5.49 -29.97 7.54
CA ARG A 402 6.74 -29.51 8.18
C ARG A 402 7.97 -30.36 7.85
N ALA A 403 7.95 -31.04 6.70
CA ALA A 403 9.06 -31.85 6.18
C ALA A 403 10.33 -31.04 5.86
#